data_AF-A0A848LV08-F1
#
_entry.id   AF-A0A848LV08-F1
#
_cell.length_a   1.000
_cell.length_b   1.000
_cell.length_c   1.000
_cell.angle_alpha   90.00
_cell.angle_beta   90.00
_cell.angle_gamma   90.00
#
_symmetry.space_group_name_H-M   'P 1'
#
loop_
_entity.id
_entity.type
_entity.pdbx_description
1 polymer ?
#
loop_
_entity_poly.entity_id
_entity_poly.type
_entity_poly.pdbx_seq_one_letter_code
_entity_poly.pdbx_strand_id
1 'polypeptide(L)' 'MTAYDRYRALLRKLVLVRARHPEGGSPEEDSLLDVMDEVWAEMTEGERSCISSERSRALGLPDSQDTDSAPSTQG' A
#
# COMPACT_ATOMS: atom_id res chain seq x y z
N MET A 1 -16.21 11.45 6.88
CA MET A 1 -15.30 10.59 6.11
C MET A 1 -14.29 10.01 7.09
N THR A 2 -14.11 8.69 7.12
CA THR A 2 -13.25 8.01 8.12
C THR A 2 -11.77 8.04 7.69
N ALA A 3 -10.85 7.66 8.59
CA ALA A 3 -9.44 7.45 8.24
C ALA A 3 -9.29 6.35 7.18
N TYR A 4 -10.09 5.27 7.29
CA TYR A 4 -10.19 4.22 6.28
C TYR A 4 -10.60 4.77 4.89
N ASP A 5 -11.67 5.57 4.81
CA ASP A 5 -12.12 6.16 3.54
C ASP A 5 -11.06 7.09 2.92
N ARG A 6 -10.39 7.88 3.77
CA ARG A 6 -9.30 8.77 3.35
C ARG A 6 -8.13 7.95 2.79
N TYR A 7 -7.66 6.93 3.51
CA TYR A 7 -6.57 6.07 3.06
C TYR A 7 -6.88 5.41 1.72
N ARG A 8 -8.12 4.93 1.56
CA ARG A 8 -8.56 4.31 0.31
C ARG A 8 -8.61 5.28 -0.87
N ALA A 9 -8.99 6.54 -0.63
CA ALA A 9 -8.91 7.58 -1.64
C ALA A 9 -7.46 7.90 -2.03
N LEU A 10 -6.55 7.94 -1.06
CA LEU A 10 -5.12 8.18 -1.28
C LEU A 10 -4.48 7.05 -2.11
N LEU A 11 -4.82 5.78 -1.84
CA LEU A 11 -4.35 4.65 -2.65
C LEU A 11 -4.74 4.79 -4.12
N ARG A 12 -5.99 5.17 -4.41
CA ARG A 12 -6.43 5.42 -5.79
C ARG A 12 -5.67 6.57 -6.43
N LYS A 13 -5.42 7.64 -5.67
CA LYS A 13 -4.63 8.77 -6.14
C LYS A 13 -3.19 8.35 -6.45
N LEU A 14 -2.58 7.49 -5.63
CA LEU A 14 -1.22 7.01 -5.84
C LEU A 14 -1.09 6.25 -7.15
N VAL A 15 -2.04 5.36 -7.45
CA VAL A 15 -2.10 4.64 -8.74
C VAL A 15 -2.15 5.62 -9.92
N LEU A 16 -2.94 6.69 -9.81
CA LEU A 16 -3.05 7.71 -10.85
C LEU A 16 -1.78 8.57 -10.99
N VAL A 17 -1.08 8.87 -9.89
CA VAL A 17 0.19 9.59 -9.91
C VAL A 17 1.27 8.75 -10.60
N ARG A 18 1.42 7.48 -10.21
CA ARG A 18 2.38 6.55 -10.82
C ARG A 18 2.12 6.28 -12.30
N ALA A 19 0.85 6.22 -12.69
CA ALA A 19 0.48 6.10 -14.11
C ALA A 19 0.89 7.33 -14.95
N ARG A 20 0.97 8.52 -14.33
CA ARG A 20 1.42 9.76 -14.97
C ARG A 20 2.96 9.93 -14.93
N HIS A 21 3.60 9.32 -13.94
CA HIS A 21 5.05 9.38 -13.70
C HIS A 21 5.62 7.96 -13.61
N PRO A 22 5.75 7.23 -14.73
CA PRO A 22 6.23 5.85 -14.74
C PRO A 22 7.67 5.70 -14.25
N GLU A 23 8.47 6.77 -14.33
CA GLU A 23 9.81 6.87 -13.75
C GLU A 23 9.82 6.89 -12.22
N GLY A 24 8.68 7.20 -11.58
CA GLY A 24 8.54 7.34 -10.13
C GLY A 24 9.27 8.55 -9.54
N GLY A 25 9.16 8.72 -8.22
CA GLY A 25 9.93 9.73 -7.49
C GLY A 25 9.49 11.16 -7.79
N SER A 26 8.22 11.34 -8.14
CA SER A 26 7.65 12.67 -8.34
C SER A 26 7.41 13.33 -6.96
N PRO A 27 7.56 14.66 -6.82
CA PRO A 27 7.25 15.35 -5.57
C PRO A 27 5.79 15.17 -5.11
N GLU A 28 4.87 14.96 -6.06
CA GLU A 28 3.46 14.64 -5.76
C GLU A 28 3.34 13.24 -5.16
N GLU A 29 4.11 12.26 -5.65
CA GLU A 29 4.16 10.91 -5.09
C GLU A 29 4.72 10.94 -3.67
N ASP A 30 5.85 11.60 -3.45
CA ASP A 30 6.49 11.67 -2.13
C ASP A 30 5.55 12.29 -1.08
N SER A 31 4.97 13.45 -1.41
CA SER A 31 4.00 14.12 -0.53
C SER A 31 2.77 13.25 -0.26
N LEU A 32 2.36 12.44 -1.23
CA LEU A 32 1.22 11.55 -1.07
C LEU A 32 1.55 10.38 -0.14
N LEU A 33 2.74 9.81 -0.24
CA LEU A 33 3.22 8.75 0.64
C LEU A 33 3.32 9.23 2.09
N ASP A 34 3.81 10.44 2.32
CA ASP A 34 3.86 11.05 3.66
C ASP A 34 2.45 11.15 4.28
N VAL A 35 1.48 11.69 3.54
CA VAL A 35 0.09 11.80 4.00
C VAL A 35 -0.54 10.42 4.20
N MET A 36 -0.20 9.43 3.37
CA MET A 36 -0.65 8.07 3.57
C MET A 36 -0.14 7.50 4.90
N ASP A 37 1.13 7.69 5.25
CA ASP A 37 1.69 7.20 6.51
C ASP A 37 1.03 7.85 7.74
N GLU A 38 0.72 9.15 7.67
CA GLU A 38 -0.05 9.84 8.70
C GLU A 38 -1.44 9.22 8.89
N VAL A 39 -2.19 9.04 7.80
CA VAL A 39 -3.54 8.46 7.86
C VAL A 39 -3.48 6.99 8.29
N TRP A 40 -2.46 6.25 7.89
CA TRP A 40 -2.24 4.88 8.35
C TRP A 40 -2.06 4.82 9.87
N ALA A 41 -1.31 5.75 10.45
CA ALA A 41 -1.11 5.85 11.90
C ALA A 41 -2.43 6.11 12.67
N GLU A 42 -3.39 6.81 12.06
CA GLU A 42 -4.72 7.06 12.63
C GLU A 42 -5.67 5.84 12.56
N MET A 43 -5.46 4.94 11.61
CA MET A 43 -6.32 3.77 11.42
C MET A 43 -6.17 2.74 12.54
N THR A 44 -7.27 2.09 12.88
CA THR A 44 -7.27 0.93 13.78
C THR A 44 -6.62 -0.29 13.11
N GLU A 45 -6.19 -1.26 13.92
CA GLU A 45 -5.62 -2.52 13.41
C GLU A 45 -6.61 -3.28 12.49
N GLY A 46 -7.90 -3.29 12.83
CA GLY A 46 -8.93 -3.92 12.00
C GLY A 46 -9.09 -3.24 10.63
N GLU A 47 -9.05 -1.91 10.58
CA GLU A 47 -9.11 -1.15 9.33
C GLU A 47 -7.84 -1.37 8.48
N ARG A 48 -6.66 -1.37 9.12
CA ARG A 48 -5.38 -1.66 8.46
C ARG A 48 -5.37 -3.07 7.86
N SER A 49 -5.87 -4.05 8.61
CA SER A 49 -6.01 -5.44 8.14
C SER A 49 -6.92 -5.53 6.92
N CYS A 50 -8.08 -4.84 6.96
CA CYS A 50 -9.05 -4.84 5.87
C CYS A 50 -8.50 -4.29 4.55
N ILE A 51 -7.55 -3.34 4.60
CA ILE A 51 -6.97 -2.70 3.40
C ILE A 51 -5.57 -3.20 3.03
N SER A 52 -4.99 -4.11 3.81
CA SER A 52 -3.60 -4.56 3.68
C SER A 52 -3.26 -5.06 2.27
N SER A 53 -4.10 -5.90 1.67
CA SER A 53 -3.89 -6.40 0.30
C SER A 53 -4.03 -5.32 -0.76
N GLU A 54 -4.97 -4.37 -0.60
CA GLU A 54 -5.11 -3.22 -1.51
C GLU A 54 -3.88 -2.30 -1.43
N ARG A 55 -3.37 -2.08 -0.21
CA ARG A 55 -2.13 -1.35 0.05
C ARG A 55 -0.91 -2.02 -0.58
N SER A 56 -0.71 -3.32 -0.37
CA SER A 56 0.44 -4.04 -0.93
C SER A 56 0.46 -3.96 -2.45
N ARG A 57 -0.69 -4.17 -3.10
CA ARG A 57 -0.82 -4.04 -4.56
C ARG A 57 -0.53 -2.63 -5.06
N ALA A 58 -1.04 -1.59 -4.40
CA ALA A 58 -0.83 -0.22 -4.82
C ALA A 58 0.63 0.24 -4.62
N LEU A 59 1.26 -0.21 -3.54
CA LEU A 59 2.64 0.14 -3.21
C LEU A 59 3.68 -0.72 -3.93
N GLY A 60 3.29 -1.85 -4.51
CA GLY A 60 4.21 -2.83 -5.08
C GLY A 60 4.99 -3.58 -3.98
N LEU A 61 4.42 -3.67 -2.79
CA LEU A 61 5.01 -4.44 -1.69
C LEU A 61 4.72 -5.92 -1.91
N PRO A 62 5.62 -6.82 -1.49
CA PRO A 62 5.29 -8.24 -1.44
C PRO A 62 4.02 -8.41 -0.60
N ASP A 63 3.03 -9.12 -1.15
CA ASP A 63 1.89 -9.57 -0.36
C ASP A 63 2.47 -10.31 0.85
N SER A 64 2.07 -9.95 2.07
CA SER A 64 2.57 -10.60 3.29
C SER A 64 2.05 -12.04 3.45
N GLN A 65 1.59 -12.66 2.37
CA GLN A 65 1.30 -14.08 2.23
C GLN A 65 2.30 -14.66 1.23
N ASP A 66 3.35 -15.29 1.76
CA ASP A 66 3.78 -16.64 1.38
C ASP A 66 5.10 -16.98 2.12
N THR A 67 4.99 -17.20 3.42
CA THR A 67 5.90 -18.14 4.12
C THR A 67 5.25 -19.52 4.12
N ASP A 68 5.07 -20.13 2.95
CA ASP A 68 5.00 -21.58 2.83
C ASP A 68 5.52 -22.02 1.47
N SER A 69 6.84 -22.02 1.33
CA SER A 69 7.52 -22.77 0.30
C SER A 69 8.82 -23.29 0.90
N ALA A 70 8.66 -24.26 1.81
CA ALA A 70 9.75 -25.15 2.14
C ALA A 70 10.15 -25.93 0.87
N PRO A 71 11.40 -25.87 0.39
CA PRO A 71 11.85 -26.80 -0.61
C PRO A 71 11.97 -28.16 0.08
N SER A 72 11.04 -29.07 -0.22
CA SER A 72 11.27 -30.48 0.06
C SER A 72 12.44 -30.95 -0.80
N THR A 73 13.57 -31.15 -0.14
CA THR A 73 14.78 -31.77 -0.65
C THR A 73 14.45 -33.06 -1.39
N GLN A 74 14.85 -33.15 -2.66
CA GLN A 74 14.98 -34.42 -3.36
C GLN A 74 16.42 -34.53 -3.88
N GLY A 75 17.17 -35.52 -3.37
CA GLY A 75 18.54 -35.82 -3.76
C GLY A 75 19.31 -36.51 -2.65
#